data_AF-A0A0U3CL00-F1
#
_entry.id   AF-A0A0U3CL00-F1
#
_cell.length_a   1.000
_cell.length_b   1.000
_cell.length_c   1.000
_cell.angle_alpha   90.00
_cell.angle_beta   90.00
_cell.angle_gamma   90.00
#
_symmetry.space_group_name_H-M   'P 1'
#
loop_
_entity.id
_entity.type
_entity.pdbx_description
1 polymer ?
#
loop_
_entity_poly.entity_id
_entity_poly.type
_entity_poly.pdbx_seq_one_letter_code
_entity_poly.pdbx_strand_id
1 'polypeptide(L)'
;MNFDYSPKVQQLQERLLAFFDQHIYPNEKRYHEEVEANRQAGNAWVPTRVIEELKPKARAAGLWNLFLPRSPRAPEGLSNLEYAPLCEIMGRVHWAPEVFNCSAPDTGNMETLERYATESLKDRWLEPLLRARSAPPS
;
A
#
# COMPACT_ATOMS: atom_id res chain seq x y z
N MET A 1 -2.80 -0.87 33.08
CA MET A 1 -2.67 -1.41 31.70
C MET A 1 -2.18 -0.26 30.84
N ASN A 2 -1.11 -0.45 30.06
CA ASN A 2 -0.61 0.59 29.16
C ASN A 2 -1.27 0.39 27.79
N PHE A 3 -1.96 1.42 27.29
CA PHE A 3 -2.65 1.42 26.00
C PHE A 3 -1.93 2.27 24.94
N ASP A 4 -0.81 2.87 25.30
CA ASP A 4 -0.05 3.72 24.40
C ASP A 4 0.62 2.90 23.31
N TYR A 5 0.66 3.47 22.10
CA TYR A 5 1.43 2.90 21.00
C TYR A 5 2.93 3.01 21.26
N SER A 6 3.69 2.07 20.67
CA SER A 6 5.15 2.16 20.73
C SER A 6 5.66 3.41 20.01
N PRO A 7 6.84 3.94 20.38
CA PRO A 7 7.45 5.08 19.68
C PRO A 7 7.59 4.85 18.17
N LYS A 8 7.83 3.60 17.75
CA LYS A 8 7.87 3.21 16.33
C LYS A 8 6.53 3.45 15.64
N VAL A 9 5.42 3.04 16.25
CA VAL A 9 4.07 3.21 15.68
C VAL A 9 3.70 4.69 15.64
N GLN A 10 4.00 5.45 16.70
CA GLN A 10 3.77 6.90 16.74
C GLN A 10 4.49 7.62 15.59
N GLN A 11 5.77 7.32 15.36
CA GLN A 11 6.54 7.88 14.24
C GLN A 11 5.96 7.51 12.87
N LEU A 12 5.44 6.29 12.72
CA LEU A 12 4.77 5.88 11.48
C LEU A 12 3.44 6.61 11.28
N GLN A 13 2.66 6.83 12.35
CA GLN A 13 1.45 7.65 12.29
C GLN A 13 1.77 9.08 11.87
N GLU A 14 2.80 9.70 12.46
CA GLU A 14 3.24 11.05 12.10
C GLU A 14 3.65 11.15 10.63
N ARG A 15 4.47 10.21 10.15
CA ARG A 15 4.89 10.16 8.73
C ARG A 15 3.70 9.98 7.80
N LEU A 16 2.76 9.11 8.16
CA LEU A 16 1.59 8.81 7.36
C LEU A 16 0.65 10.03 7.31
N LEU A 17 0.39 10.68 8.44
CA LEU A 17 -0.41 11.92 8.50
C LEU A 17 0.24 13.04 7.67
N ALA A 18 1.56 13.24 7.82
CA ALA A 18 2.29 14.21 7.01
C ALA A 18 2.21 13.88 5.50
N PHE A 19 2.30 12.60 5.12
CA PHE A 19 2.12 12.17 3.73
C PHE A 19 0.70 12.46 3.24
N PHE A 20 -0.31 12.26 4.09
CA PHE A 20 -1.69 12.58 3.77
C PHE A 20 -1.90 14.06 3.47
N ASP A 21 -1.41 14.93 4.36
CA ASP A 21 -1.50 16.38 4.21
C ASP A 21 -0.75 16.90 2.97
N GLN A 22 0.41 16.34 2.69
CA GLN A 22 1.26 16.79 1.57
C GLN A 22 0.86 16.21 0.22
N HIS A 23 0.29 15.00 0.18
CA HIS A 23 0.15 14.24 -1.05
C HIS A 23 -1.22 13.61 -1.27
N ILE A 24 -1.92 13.13 -0.24
CA ILE A 24 -3.21 12.45 -0.44
C ILE A 24 -4.33 13.48 -0.60
N TYR A 25 -4.59 14.29 0.43
CA TYR A 25 -5.69 15.26 0.42
C TYR A 25 -5.61 16.25 -0.74
N PRO A 26 -4.44 16.81 -1.11
CA PRO A 26 -4.34 17.73 -2.25
C PRO A 26 -4.67 17.08 -3.60
N ASN A 27 -4.57 15.75 -3.71
CA ASN A 27 -4.76 15.02 -4.97
C ASN A 27 -6.14 14.33 -5.08
N GLU A 28 -7.03 14.42 -4.09
CA GLU A 28 -8.34 13.77 -4.15
C GLU A 28 -9.16 14.21 -5.38
N LYS A 29 -9.21 15.52 -5.65
CA LYS A 29 -9.90 16.06 -6.83
C LYS A 29 -9.29 15.51 -8.12
N ARG A 30 -7.96 15.53 -8.24
CA ARG A 30 -7.23 15.01 -9.41
C ARG A 30 -7.52 13.53 -9.64
N TYR A 31 -7.53 12.72 -8.58
CA TYR A 31 -7.87 11.30 -8.66
C TYR A 31 -9.26 11.09 -9.27
N HIS A 32 -10.27 11.81 -8.79
CA HIS A 32 -11.64 11.69 -9.30
C HIS A 32 -11.76 12.14 -10.77
N GLU A 33 -11.07 13.21 -11.14
CA GLU A 33 -11.01 13.68 -12.54
C GLU A 33 -10.34 12.65 -13.47
N GLU A 34 -9.24 12.03 -13.03
CA GLU A 34 -8.56 10.97 -13.80
C GLU A 34 -9.46 9.72 -13.95
N VAL A 35 -10.15 9.30 -12.90
CA VAL A 35 -11.10 8.18 -12.96
C VAL A 35 -12.27 8.47 -13.92
N GLU A 36 -12.82 9.68 -13.89
CA GLU A 36 -13.90 10.06 -14.80
C GLU A 36 -13.41 10.13 -16.25
N ALA A 37 -12.22 10.71 -16.49
CA ALA A 37 -11.61 10.71 -17.82
C ALA A 37 -11.40 9.29 -18.36
N ASN A 38 -10.91 8.36 -17.53
CA ASN A 38 -10.75 6.95 -17.87
C ASN A 38 -12.09 6.29 -18.23
N ARG A 39 -13.15 6.58 -17.47
CA ARG A 39 -14.52 6.12 -17.76
C ARG A 39 -15.02 6.64 -19.11
N GLN A 40 -14.83 7.92 -19.40
CA GLN A 40 -15.22 8.53 -20.68
C GLN A 40 -14.41 7.97 -21.86
N ALA A 41 -13.15 7.60 -21.64
CA ALA A 41 -12.31 6.93 -22.63
C ALA A 41 -12.67 5.44 -22.84
N GLY A 42 -13.68 4.91 -22.13
CA GLY A 42 -14.19 3.55 -22.29
C GLY A 42 -13.54 2.49 -21.40
N ASN A 43 -12.62 2.87 -20.50
CA ASN A 43 -12.02 1.93 -19.55
C ASN A 43 -11.75 2.60 -18.18
N ALA A 44 -12.71 2.47 -17.27
CA ALA A 44 -12.60 3.00 -15.91
C ALA A 44 -11.57 2.28 -15.01
N TRP A 45 -10.99 1.16 -15.47
CA TRP A 45 -10.12 0.28 -14.67
C TRP A 45 -8.63 0.49 -14.94
N VAL A 46 -8.27 1.55 -15.66
CA VAL A 46 -6.86 1.92 -15.86
C VAL A 46 -6.32 2.55 -14.58
N PRO A 47 -5.12 2.16 -14.10
CA PRO A 47 -4.46 2.81 -12.97
C PRO A 47 -4.38 4.32 -13.17
N THR A 48 -4.70 5.09 -12.13
CA THR A 48 -4.58 6.54 -12.18
C THR A 48 -3.10 6.95 -12.17
N ARG A 49 -2.76 7.98 -12.94
CA ARG A 49 -1.39 8.50 -13.00
C ARG A 49 -0.97 9.04 -11.65
N VAL A 50 -1.91 9.67 -10.94
CA VAL A 50 -1.65 10.21 -9.61
C VAL A 50 -1.20 9.14 -8.62
N ILE A 51 -1.82 7.94 -8.61
CA ILE A 51 -1.38 6.85 -7.74
C ILE A 51 0.02 6.37 -8.10
N GLU A 52 0.29 6.15 -9.40
CA GLU A 52 1.61 5.70 -9.87
C GLU A 52 2.73 6.71 -9.54
N GLU A 53 2.43 8.01 -9.58
CA GLU A 53 3.36 9.08 -9.17
C GLU A 53 3.61 9.12 -7.64
N LEU A 54 2.65 8.66 -6.83
CA LEU A 54 2.75 8.69 -5.37
C LEU A 54 3.41 7.43 -4.77
N LYS A 55 3.25 6.26 -5.39
CA LYS A 55 3.90 5.00 -4.98
C LYS A 55 5.41 5.14 -4.69
N PRO A 56 6.25 5.72 -5.59
CA PRO A 56 7.67 5.89 -5.30
C PRO A 56 7.95 6.84 -4.13
N LYS A 57 7.10 7.86 -3.91
CA LYS A 57 7.23 8.77 -2.76
C LYS A 57 6.92 8.04 -1.45
N ALA A 58 5.85 7.24 -1.44
CA ALA A 58 5.49 6.42 -0.28
C ALA A 58 6.59 5.43 0.09
N ARG A 59 7.18 4.77 -0.92
CA ARG A 59 8.31 3.86 -0.73
C ARG A 59 9.55 4.57 -0.18
N ALA A 60 9.91 5.74 -0.74
CA ALA A 60 11.03 6.54 -0.23
C ALA A 60 10.76 7.04 1.21
N ALA A 61 9.49 7.33 1.51
CA ALA A 61 9.03 7.68 2.84
C ALA A 61 8.82 6.46 3.74
N GLY A 62 9.28 5.25 3.37
CA GLY A 62 9.22 4.04 4.21
C GLY A 62 7.81 3.61 4.63
N LEU A 63 6.79 3.97 3.86
CA LEU A 63 5.38 3.64 4.07
C LEU A 63 4.95 2.60 3.04
N TRP A 64 5.62 1.45 2.99
CA TRP A 64 5.43 0.45 1.92
C TRP A 64 5.39 -0.97 2.48
N ASN A 65 4.45 -1.81 1.99
CA ASN A 65 4.29 -3.21 2.42
C ASN A 65 4.14 -3.41 3.93
N LEU A 66 3.55 -2.44 4.64
CA LEU A 66 3.48 -2.44 6.11
C LEU A 66 2.63 -3.60 6.69
N PHE A 67 1.82 -4.24 5.85
CA PHE A 67 0.87 -5.29 6.21
C PHE A 67 1.47 -6.70 6.38
N LEU A 68 2.71 -6.95 5.94
CA LEU A 68 3.24 -8.32 5.80
C LEU A 68 4.24 -8.69 6.92
N PRO A 69 3.79 -9.11 8.12
CA PRO A 69 4.68 -9.41 9.24
C PRO A 69 5.59 -10.60 8.95
N ARG A 70 6.82 -10.54 9.48
CA ARG A 70 7.79 -11.66 9.55
C ARG A 70 8.23 -12.22 8.19
N SER A 71 8.01 -11.49 7.10
CA SER A 71 8.56 -11.84 5.80
C SER A 71 9.99 -11.32 5.64
N PRO A 72 10.97 -12.15 5.24
CA PRO A 72 12.29 -11.65 4.85
C PRO A 72 12.25 -10.76 3.59
N ARG A 73 11.15 -10.80 2.82
CA ARG A 73 10.95 -10.00 1.59
C ARG A 73 10.27 -8.66 1.84
N ALA A 74 9.67 -8.46 3.02
CA ALA A 74 9.07 -7.21 3.48
C ALA A 74 9.54 -6.88 4.91
N PRO A 75 10.79 -6.43 5.09
CA PRO A 75 11.37 -6.18 6.41
C PRO A 75 10.65 -5.05 7.19
N GLU A 76 9.90 -4.20 6.51
CA GLU A 76 9.08 -3.14 7.10
C GLU A 76 7.76 -3.65 7.69
N GLY A 77 7.41 -4.91 7.46
CA GLY A 77 6.17 -5.52 7.90
C GLY A 77 5.95 -5.42 9.41
N LEU A 78 4.73 -5.06 9.78
CA LEU A 78 4.32 -4.78 11.16
C LEU A 78 3.46 -5.90 11.72
N SER A 79 3.50 -6.10 13.04
CA SER A 79 2.48 -6.93 13.70
C SER A 79 1.08 -6.32 13.53
N ASN A 80 0.03 -7.14 13.63
CA ASN A 80 -1.34 -6.65 13.53
C ASN A 80 -1.65 -5.49 14.49
N LEU A 81 -1.11 -5.53 15.72
CA LEU A 81 -1.31 -4.48 16.71
C LEU A 81 -0.64 -3.16 16.31
N GLU A 82 0.54 -3.23 15.70
CA GLU A 82 1.25 -2.06 15.18
C GLU A 82 0.61 -1.52 13.89
N TYR A 83 0.07 -2.39 13.05
CA TYR A 83 -0.49 -2.05 11.73
C TYR A 83 -1.91 -1.47 11.81
N ALA A 84 -2.75 -1.96 12.73
CA ALA A 84 -4.13 -1.52 12.89
C ALA A 84 -4.34 0.01 12.93
N PRO A 85 -3.60 0.79 13.74
CA PRO A 85 -3.77 2.25 13.75
C PRO A 85 -3.34 2.93 12.43
N LEU A 86 -2.47 2.30 11.64
CA LEU A 86 -2.09 2.82 10.32
C LEU A 86 -3.18 2.54 9.29
N CYS A 87 -3.87 1.39 9.38
CA CYS A 87 -5.05 1.10 8.56
C CYS A 87 -6.16 2.14 8.78
N GLU A 88 -6.37 2.59 10.02
CA GLU A 88 -7.36 3.62 10.33
C GLU A 88 -7.07 4.93 9.58
N ILE A 89 -5.80 5.36 9.56
CA ILE A 89 -5.38 6.56 8.84
C ILE A 89 -5.50 6.34 7.32
N MET A 90 -4.99 5.21 6.80
CA MET A 90 -5.07 4.88 5.37
C MET A 90 -6.53 4.80 4.88
N GLY A 91 -7.44 4.33 5.74
CA GLY A 91 -8.86 4.20 5.43
C GLY A 91 -9.63 5.52 5.34
N ARG A 92 -9.02 6.67 5.70
CA ARG A 92 -9.66 7.99 5.60
C ARG A 92 -9.97 8.40 4.15
N VAL A 93 -9.21 7.86 3.19
CA VAL A 93 -9.39 8.10 1.75
C VAL A 93 -9.34 6.75 1.04
N HIS A 94 -10.38 6.40 0.28
CA HIS A 94 -10.60 5.01 -0.19
C HIS A 94 -9.49 4.46 -1.09
N TRP A 95 -8.80 5.32 -1.83
CA TRP A 95 -7.72 4.94 -2.75
C TRP A 95 -6.32 5.01 -2.13
N ALA A 96 -6.19 5.59 -0.93
CA ALA A 96 -4.88 5.78 -0.30
C ALA A 96 -4.13 4.48 0.00
N PRO A 97 -4.76 3.36 0.43
CA PRO A 97 -4.03 2.11 0.66
C PRO A 97 -3.22 1.62 -0.54
N GLU A 98 -3.67 1.90 -1.77
CA GLU A 98 -2.97 1.51 -3.00
C GLU A 98 -1.62 2.23 -3.16
N VAL A 99 -1.53 3.48 -2.70
CA VAL A 99 -0.29 4.28 -2.72
C VAL A 99 0.80 3.64 -1.85
N PHE A 100 0.42 2.92 -0.80
CA PHE A 100 1.33 2.28 0.16
C PHE A 100 1.54 0.78 -0.11
N ASN A 101 0.99 0.27 -1.23
CA ASN A 101 0.93 -1.17 -1.56
C ASN A 101 0.20 -2.01 -0.48
N CYS A 102 -0.81 -1.41 0.13
CA CYS A 102 -1.57 -1.95 1.26
C CYS A 102 -3.07 -2.14 0.92
N SER A 103 -3.43 -2.15 -0.37
CA SER A 103 -4.81 -2.33 -0.83
C SER A 103 -5.21 -3.80 -0.97
N ALA A 104 -6.46 -4.10 -0.59
CA ALA A 104 -7.10 -5.34 -0.99
C ALA A 104 -7.42 -5.31 -2.51
N PRO A 105 -7.43 -6.46 -3.21
CA PRO A 105 -7.23 -7.83 -2.71
C PRO A 105 -5.75 -8.25 -2.59
N ASP A 106 -4.81 -7.42 -3.04
CA ASP A 106 -3.41 -7.81 -3.23
C ASP A 106 -2.70 -8.15 -1.92
N THR A 107 -3.01 -7.47 -0.81
CA THR A 107 -2.46 -7.81 0.50
C THR A 107 -2.77 -9.25 0.90
N GLY A 108 -4.02 -9.70 0.75
CA GLY A 108 -4.42 -11.09 1.03
C GLY A 108 -3.74 -12.10 0.11
N ASN A 109 -3.59 -11.77 -1.17
CA ASN A 109 -2.87 -12.60 -2.14
C ASN A 109 -1.38 -12.72 -1.77
N MET A 110 -0.73 -11.60 -1.45
CA MET A 110 0.67 -11.56 -1.04
C MET A 110 0.91 -12.34 0.26
N GLU A 111 0.03 -12.19 1.25
CA GLU A 111 0.10 -12.99 2.48
C GLU A 111 -0.05 -14.49 2.22
N THR A 112 -0.96 -14.87 1.32
CA THR A 112 -1.18 -16.28 0.96
C THR A 112 0.04 -16.86 0.26
N LEU A 113 0.61 -16.15 -0.70
CA LEU A 113 1.83 -16.56 -1.39
C LEU A 113 3.01 -16.68 -0.43
N GLU A 114 3.20 -15.70 0.46
CA GLU A 114 4.31 -15.71 1.40
C GLU A 114 4.23 -16.90 2.36
N ARG A 115 3.02 -17.25 2.83
CA ARG A 115 2.81 -18.34 3.79
C ARG A 115 2.87 -19.73 3.16
N TYR A 116 2.37 -19.91 1.94
CA TYR A 116 2.05 -21.24 1.43
C TYR A 116 2.72 -21.59 0.09
N ALA A 117 3.28 -20.63 -0.64
CA ALA A 117 3.87 -20.91 -1.95
C ALA A 117 5.30 -21.47 -1.83
N THR A 118 5.76 -22.18 -2.86
CA THR A 118 7.18 -22.54 -3.00
C THR A 118 8.02 -21.30 -3.28
N GLU A 119 9.32 -21.33 -3.00
CA GLU A 119 10.20 -20.18 -3.30
C GLU A 119 10.18 -19.79 -4.79
N SER A 120 10.08 -20.76 -5.71
CA SER A 120 9.93 -20.48 -7.14
C SER A 120 8.63 -19.72 -7.48
N LEU A 121 7.53 -20.00 -6.78
CA LEU A 121 6.29 -19.27 -6.94
C LEU A 121 6.36 -17.90 -6.26
N LYS A 122 7.05 -17.77 -5.13
CA LYS A 122 7.28 -16.45 -4.50
C LYS A 122 8.13 -15.56 -5.40
N ASP A 123 9.21 -16.07 -5.98
CA ASP A 123 10.06 -15.29 -6.88
C ASP A 123 9.30 -14.87 -8.15
N ARG A 124 8.45 -15.76 -8.68
CA ARG A 124 7.65 -15.46 -9.88
C ARG A 124 6.49 -14.50 -9.63
N TRP A 125 5.78 -14.65 -8.50
CA TRP A 125 4.49 -13.99 -8.26
C TRP A 125 4.51 -12.99 -7.11
N LEU A 126 5.12 -13.33 -5.97
CA LEU A 126 5.16 -12.46 -4.79
C LEU A 126 6.13 -11.29 -4.99
N GLU A 127 7.33 -11.54 -5.51
CA GLU A 127 8.37 -10.52 -5.67
C GLU A 127 7.92 -9.35 -6.58
N PRO A 128 7.23 -9.58 -7.72
CA PRO A 128 6.62 -8.49 -8.47
C PRO A 128 5.54 -7.73 -7.69
N LEU A 129 4.65 -8.44 -6.98
CA LEU A 129 3.56 -7.81 -6.21
C LEU A 129 4.09 -6.92 -5.09
N LEU A 130 5.14 -7.35 -4.37
CA LEU A 130 5.82 -6.53 -3.35
C LEU A 130 6.47 -5.26 -3.93
N ARG A 131 6.69 -5.22 -5.25
CA ARG A 131 7.20 -4.07 -6.00
C ARG A 131 6.10 -3.31 -6.76
N ALA A 132 4.82 -3.58 -6.46
CA ALA A 132 3.64 -3.06 -7.15
C ALA A 132 3.67 -3.23 -8.67
N ARG A 133 4.12 -4.40 -9.13
CA ARG A 133 4.09 -4.76 -10.56
C ARG A 133 3.22 -5.98 -10.78
N SER A 134 2.51 -5.98 -11.92
CA SER A 134 1.84 -7.17 -12.41
C SER A 134 2.83 -8.31 -12.55
N ALA A 135 2.35 -9.52 -12.32
CA ALA A 135 3.15 -10.71 -12.52
C ALA A 135 3.63 -10.83 -13.98
N PRO A 136 4.82 -11.42 -14.22
CA PRO A 136 5.31 -11.65 -15.57
C PRO A 136 4.32 -12.52 -16.35
N PRO A 137 4.12 -12.26 -17.66
CA PRO A 137 3.28 -13.09 -18.49
C PRO A 137 3.71 -14.57 -18.44
N SER A 138 2.73 -15.45 -18.60
CA SER A 138 2.88 -16.91 -18.52
C SER A 138 3.90 -17.46 -19.51
#